data_AF-A0A7S2PF54-F1
#
_entry.id   AF-A0A7S2PF54-F1
#
_cell.length_a   1.000
_cell.length_b   1.000
_cell.length_c   1.000
_cell.angle_alpha   90.00
_cell.angle_beta   90.00
_cell.angle_gamma   90.00
#
_symmetry.space_group_name_H-M   'P 1'
#
loop_
_entity.id
_entity.type
_entity.pdbx_description
1 polymer ?
#
loop_
_entity_poly.entity_id
_entity_poly.type
_entity_poly.pdbx_seq_one_letter_code
_entity_poly.pdbx_strand_id
1 'polypeptide(L)'
;LIAARGALSEHGQEPAQPPPANASLLGDCAGFDCYLRYVALPDAHYTWRDTGMRLQGRDNDTGAAWTGHVLNYTSQKWLSEEEVSHPIWWHLLVVVVPEQVEFADWATVHLSFGYFDGNMTQHHIASRAPGDDLDAEVLQTVGIDENTLPDRALEVKGASALAAYVAVRTRAVAACLLQVYSGYQVFRDDETGMRRHQDPLLAYSRQRFIRDPSRPELLAELPAVKAVVRGLDTVVAHSGGRVKRFGLVGYSKYGAATFATAAADPRVRALAPSSIGLGSPPPPGADAGAALLQTLGRVSPA
;
A
#
# COMPACT_ATOMS: atom_id res chain seq x y z
N LEU A 1 50.70 34.67 -24.11
CA LEU A 1 50.46 35.57 -25.26
C LEU A 1 50.26 34.66 -26.47
N ILE A 2 49.14 34.48 -27.16
CA ILE A 2 47.83 35.14 -27.31
C ILE A 2 46.87 34.00 -27.77
N ALA A 3 45.86 33.64 -26.97
CA ALA A 3 44.43 33.71 -27.29
C ALA A 3 43.99 33.34 -28.73
N ALA A 4 43.24 32.25 -28.87
CA ALA A 4 42.20 32.09 -29.90
C ALA A 4 41.02 31.30 -29.32
N ARG A 5 39.88 31.99 -29.22
CA ARG A 5 38.61 31.56 -28.64
C ARG A 5 37.88 30.61 -29.59
N GLY A 6 37.57 29.40 -29.13
CA GLY A 6 36.49 28.58 -29.67
C GLY A 6 35.21 28.90 -28.90
N ALA A 7 34.22 29.47 -29.58
CA ALA A 7 32.92 29.78 -29.00
C ALA A 7 32.14 28.49 -28.72
N LEU A 8 32.04 28.12 -27.44
CA LEU A 8 31.01 27.21 -26.97
C LEU A 8 29.72 28.02 -26.83
N SER A 9 28.73 27.69 -27.66
CA SER A 9 27.37 28.15 -27.48
C SER A 9 26.84 27.53 -26.20
N GLU A 10 26.85 28.31 -25.12
CA GLU A 10 26.07 28.03 -23.92
C GLU A 10 24.60 28.28 -24.27
N HIS A 11 23.93 27.27 -24.83
CA HIS A 11 22.49 27.18 -24.70
C HIS A 11 22.20 26.89 -23.23
N GLY A 12 22.06 27.95 -22.45
CA GLY A 12 21.50 27.92 -21.12
C GLY A 12 20.15 27.21 -21.21
N GLN A 13 20.11 25.99 -20.70
CA GLN A 13 18.88 25.24 -20.55
C GLN A 13 18.10 25.94 -19.45
N GLU A 14 17.11 26.73 -19.87
CA GLU A 14 16.17 27.39 -18.99
C GLU A 14 15.63 26.35 -18.00
N PRO A 15 15.60 26.63 -16.68
CA PRO A 15 15.02 25.69 -15.73
C PRO A 15 13.61 25.37 -16.18
N ALA A 16 13.32 24.07 -16.36
CA ALA A 16 12.02 23.60 -16.82
C ALA A 16 10.95 24.29 -15.98
N GLN A 17 10.07 25.06 -16.66
CA GLN A 17 8.99 25.76 -16.00
C GLN A 17 8.20 24.75 -15.17
N PRO A 18 7.83 25.08 -13.92
CA PRO A 18 6.97 24.21 -13.15
C PRO A 18 5.71 23.94 -13.98
N PRO A 19 5.21 22.70 -14.03
CA PRO A 19 4.00 22.39 -14.76
C PRO A 19 2.90 23.37 -14.32
N PRO A 20 2.03 23.83 -15.24
CA PRO A 20 0.92 24.71 -14.87
C PRO A 20 0.15 24.04 -13.74
N ALA A 21 -0.39 24.82 -12.80
CA ALA A 21 -0.98 24.33 -11.54
C ALA A 21 -2.08 23.25 -11.69
N ASN A 22 -2.53 22.99 -12.92
CA ASN A 22 -3.54 22.00 -13.29
C ASN A 22 -3.03 20.85 -14.19
N ALA A 23 -1.73 20.74 -14.48
CA ALA A 23 -1.21 19.60 -15.25
C ALA A 23 -1.04 18.39 -14.33
N SER A 24 -1.61 17.25 -14.73
CA SER A 24 -1.52 16.00 -13.95
C SER A 24 -0.08 15.59 -13.73
N LEU A 25 0.18 15.10 -12.51
CA LEU A 25 1.44 14.48 -12.11
C LEU A 25 1.82 13.26 -12.97
N LEU A 26 0.88 12.68 -13.71
CA LEU A 26 1.06 11.46 -14.48
C LEU A 26 1.08 11.66 -15.99
N GLY A 27 0.88 12.90 -16.47
CA GLY A 27 0.71 13.22 -17.88
C GLY A 27 -0.43 12.40 -18.51
N ASP A 28 -0.29 12.04 -19.80
CA ASP A 28 -1.31 11.32 -20.56
C ASP A 28 -1.33 9.79 -20.27
N CYS A 29 -1.30 9.39 -18.99
CA CYS A 29 -1.39 7.98 -18.64
C CYS A 29 -2.82 7.45 -18.87
N ALA A 30 -2.95 6.15 -19.16
CA ALA A 30 -4.25 5.50 -19.27
C ALA A 30 -4.23 4.10 -18.66
N GLY A 31 -5.36 3.71 -18.05
CA GLY A 31 -5.55 2.38 -17.48
C GLY A 31 -4.41 1.98 -16.53
N PHE A 32 -3.80 0.82 -16.80
CA PHE A 32 -2.75 0.28 -15.94
C PHE A 32 -1.45 1.10 -15.94
N ASP A 33 -1.17 1.85 -17.00
CA ASP A 33 0.05 2.67 -17.08
C ASP A 33 0.07 3.78 -16.02
N CYS A 34 -1.09 4.24 -15.56
CA CYS A 34 -1.18 5.19 -14.46
C CYS A 34 -0.63 4.61 -13.14
N TYR A 35 -0.89 3.32 -12.86
CA TYR A 35 -0.30 2.65 -11.70
C TYR A 35 1.22 2.58 -11.80
N LEU A 36 1.74 2.15 -12.96
CA LEU A 36 3.18 2.04 -13.20
C LEU A 36 3.89 3.38 -13.02
N ARG A 37 3.35 4.45 -13.64
CA ARG A 37 3.92 5.80 -13.53
C ARG A 37 3.84 6.33 -12.11
N TYR A 38 2.69 6.21 -11.44
CA TYR A 38 2.51 6.73 -10.09
C TYR A 38 3.44 6.07 -9.07
N VAL A 39 3.57 4.74 -9.13
CA VAL A 39 4.47 3.97 -8.26
C VAL A 39 5.93 4.37 -8.46
N ALA A 40 6.33 4.65 -9.71
CA ALA A 40 7.68 5.06 -10.07
C ALA A 40 8.01 6.52 -9.70
N LEU A 41 7.02 7.36 -9.40
CA LEU A 41 7.27 8.75 -8.99
C LEU A 41 8.17 8.75 -7.73
N PRO A 42 9.27 9.50 -7.73
CA PRO A 42 10.07 9.68 -6.52
C PRO A 42 9.24 10.38 -5.45
N ASP A 43 9.42 10.00 -4.19
CA ASP A 43 8.79 10.68 -3.06
C ASP A 43 9.79 10.81 -1.92
N ALA A 44 10.13 12.05 -1.56
CA ALA A 44 11.08 12.35 -0.50
C ALA A 44 10.55 12.01 0.91
N HIS A 45 9.25 11.74 1.06
CA HIS A 45 8.63 11.39 2.34
C HIS A 45 8.76 9.90 2.66
N TYR A 46 9.19 9.05 1.72
CA TYR A 46 9.40 7.64 2.02
C TYR A 46 10.49 7.49 3.10
N THR A 47 10.09 6.96 4.24
CA THR A 47 10.99 6.67 5.37
C THR A 47 10.42 5.52 6.18
N TRP A 48 11.26 4.80 6.91
CA TRP A 48 10.82 3.74 7.81
C TRP A 48 11.68 3.69 9.06
N ARG A 49 11.08 3.18 10.15
CA ARG A 49 11.77 2.91 11.42
C ARG A 49 11.27 1.62 12.05
N ASP A 50 12.17 0.92 12.73
CA ASP A 50 11.80 -0.12 13.68
C ASP A 50 11.28 0.55 14.96
N THR A 51 10.09 0.17 15.41
CA THR A 51 9.47 0.78 16.59
C THR A 51 10.04 0.24 17.91
N GLY A 52 10.82 -0.84 17.85
CA GLY A 52 11.30 -1.59 19.01
C GLY A 52 10.26 -2.56 19.58
N MET A 53 8.98 -2.46 19.18
CA MET A 53 7.95 -3.40 19.61
C MET A 53 8.19 -4.78 18.98
N ARG A 54 8.10 -5.82 19.81
CA ARG A 54 8.20 -7.23 19.41
C ARG A 54 6.96 -7.98 19.85
N LEU A 55 6.41 -8.72 18.90
CA LEU A 55 5.31 -9.64 19.14
C LEU A 55 5.89 -11.06 19.14
N GLN A 56 5.35 -11.93 19.98
CA GLN A 56 5.80 -13.31 20.06
C GLN A 56 4.61 -14.25 20.14
N GLY A 57 4.76 -15.44 19.58
CA GLY A 57 3.77 -16.49 19.69
C GLY A 57 4.35 -17.85 19.32
N ARG A 58 3.54 -18.87 19.52
CA ARG A 58 3.81 -20.24 19.13
C ARG A 58 2.56 -20.79 18.46
N ASP A 59 2.72 -21.49 17.35
CA ASP A 59 1.61 -22.18 16.70
C ASP A 59 1.27 -23.44 17.50
N ASN A 60 -0.02 -23.65 17.78
CA ASN A 60 -0.46 -24.75 18.65
C ASN A 60 -0.30 -26.13 17.99
N ASP A 61 -0.40 -26.20 16.66
CA ASP A 61 -0.37 -27.47 15.94
C ASP A 61 1.06 -27.94 15.69
N THR A 62 1.91 -27.04 15.21
CA THR A 62 3.31 -27.35 14.86
C THR A 62 4.27 -27.14 16.03
N GLY A 63 3.86 -26.42 17.06
CA GLY A 63 4.72 -26.00 18.15
C GLY A 63 5.79 -24.99 17.73
N ALA A 64 5.83 -24.49 16.50
CA ALA A 64 6.86 -23.57 16.03
C ALA A 64 6.67 -22.17 16.62
N ALA A 65 7.75 -21.58 17.15
CA ALA A 65 7.72 -20.20 17.64
C ALA A 65 7.90 -19.19 16.49
N TRP A 66 7.50 -17.94 16.74
CA TRP A 66 7.73 -16.82 15.82
C TRP A 66 7.93 -15.51 16.57
N THR A 67 8.64 -14.58 15.93
CA THR A 67 8.82 -13.20 16.39
C THR A 67 8.32 -12.22 15.33
N GLY A 68 7.45 -11.30 15.72
CA GLY A 68 6.97 -10.20 14.89
C GLY A 68 7.70 -8.90 15.21
N HIS A 69 8.31 -8.29 14.21
CA HIS A 69 8.96 -6.98 14.28
C HIS A 69 7.98 -5.92 13.79
N VAL A 70 7.56 -5.00 14.66
CA VAL A 70 6.62 -3.94 14.29
C VAL A 70 7.39 -2.73 13.78
N LEU A 71 7.20 -2.42 12.51
CA LEU A 71 7.80 -1.31 11.80
C LEU A 71 6.75 -0.24 11.53
N ASN A 72 7.17 1.02 11.50
CA ASN A 72 6.38 2.15 11.02
C ASN A 72 7.08 2.71 9.79
N TYR A 73 6.34 2.92 8.70
CA TYR A 73 6.87 3.57 7.51
C TYR A 73 5.89 4.55 6.91
N THR A 74 6.42 5.66 6.39
CA THR A 74 5.72 6.60 5.52
C THR A 74 5.94 6.16 4.09
N SER A 75 4.87 6.02 3.30
CA SER A 75 4.95 5.60 1.90
C SER A 75 5.12 6.78 0.95
N GLN A 76 4.36 7.86 1.16
CA GLN A 76 4.31 9.01 0.26
C GLN A 76 3.57 10.22 0.88
N LYS A 77 3.59 11.33 0.15
CA LYS A 77 2.58 12.39 0.21
C LYS A 77 1.55 12.18 -0.90
N TRP A 78 0.27 12.04 -0.55
CA TRP A 78 -0.85 11.98 -1.49
C TRP A 78 -1.65 13.28 -1.46
N LEU A 79 -1.70 13.96 -2.60
CA LEU A 79 -2.31 15.29 -2.78
C LEU A 79 -1.74 16.37 -1.85
N SER A 80 -2.15 17.61 -2.05
CA SER A 80 -1.69 18.73 -1.22
C SER A 80 -2.52 18.88 0.07
N GLU A 81 -2.01 19.67 1.01
CA GLU A 81 -2.71 20.01 2.27
C GLU A 81 -3.95 20.89 2.01
N GLU A 82 -3.97 21.56 0.86
CA GLU A 82 -5.08 22.35 0.34
C GLU A 82 -6.17 21.47 -0.30
N GLU A 83 -5.88 20.21 -0.62
CA GLU A 83 -6.86 19.29 -1.21
C GLU A 83 -7.41 18.30 -0.18
N VAL A 84 -6.57 17.80 0.73
CA VAL A 84 -6.94 16.77 1.71
C VAL A 84 -6.40 17.06 3.11
N SER A 85 -7.06 16.48 4.12
CA SER A 85 -6.69 16.69 5.53
C SER A 85 -5.45 15.94 5.99
N HIS A 86 -5.14 14.76 5.44
CA HIS A 86 -4.00 13.94 5.86
C HIS A 86 -3.16 13.47 4.65
N PRO A 87 -2.38 14.38 4.05
CA PRO A 87 -1.66 14.08 2.81
C PRO A 87 -0.49 13.12 3.04
N ILE A 88 0.11 13.08 4.23
CA ILE A 88 1.18 12.13 4.53
C ILE A 88 0.60 10.76 4.88
N TRP A 89 0.93 9.76 4.05
CA TRP A 89 0.47 8.39 4.23
C TRP A 89 1.55 7.56 4.93
N TRP A 90 1.21 7.05 6.10
CA TRP A 90 2.05 6.15 6.87
C TRP A 90 1.26 4.90 7.31
N HIS A 91 2.02 3.86 7.65
CA HIS A 91 1.51 2.50 7.83
C HIS A 91 2.29 1.75 8.91
N LEU A 92 1.62 0.82 9.58
CA LEU A 92 2.25 -0.24 10.36
C LEU A 92 2.52 -1.47 9.50
N LEU A 93 3.72 -2.04 9.65
CA LEU A 93 4.15 -3.26 8.99
C LEU A 93 4.72 -4.21 10.03
N VAL A 94 4.14 -5.40 10.16
CA VAL A 94 4.63 -6.43 11.09
C VAL A 94 5.35 -7.50 10.30
N VAL A 95 6.67 -7.55 10.39
CA VAL A 95 7.49 -8.60 9.76
C VAL A 95 7.59 -9.78 10.71
N VAL A 96 6.98 -10.91 10.35
CA VAL A 96 6.94 -12.13 11.16
C VAL A 96 8.00 -13.12 10.68
N VAL A 97 8.92 -13.43 11.58
CA VAL A 97 10.03 -14.37 11.36
C VAL A 97 9.77 -15.64 12.18
N PRO A 98 9.63 -16.81 11.55
CA PRO A 98 9.51 -18.07 12.27
C PRO A 98 10.85 -18.47 12.90
N GLU A 99 10.81 -19.31 13.94
CA GLU A 99 11.99 -19.84 14.63
C GLU A 99 12.96 -20.55 13.67
N GLN A 100 12.42 -21.22 12.66
CA GLN A 100 13.19 -21.87 11.60
C GLN A 100 12.82 -21.24 10.25
N VAL A 101 13.80 -20.60 9.61
CA VAL A 101 13.67 -20.03 8.27
C VAL A 101 14.40 -20.91 7.28
N GLU A 102 13.66 -21.49 6.33
CA GLU A 102 14.15 -22.31 5.23
C GLU A 102 14.24 -21.48 3.94
N PHE A 103 13.24 -20.62 3.68
CA PHE A 103 13.16 -19.77 2.48
C PHE A 103 13.48 -18.31 2.79
N ALA A 104 14.76 -18.01 3.04
CA ALA A 104 15.20 -16.69 3.51
C ALA A 104 15.05 -15.55 2.48
N ASP A 105 14.86 -15.88 1.20
CA ASP A 105 14.67 -14.91 0.12
C ASP A 105 13.20 -14.60 -0.21
N TRP A 106 12.27 -15.28 0.47
CA TRP A 106 10.83 -15.17 0.26
C TRP A 106 10.14 -14.46 1.43
N ALA A 107 9.14 -13.64 1.12
CA ALA A 107 8.13 -13.25 2.11
C ALA A 107 6.70 -13.24 1.57
N THR A 108 5.75 -13.74 2.34
CA THR A 108 4.31 -13.58 2.04
C THR A 108 3.75 -12.37 2.77
N VAL A 109 3.27 -11.36 2.05
CA VAL A 109 2.72 -10.12 2.62
C VAL A 109 1.20 -10.13 2.55
N HIS A 110 0.57 -10.02 3.71
CA HIS A 110 -0.87 -9.91 3.89
C HIS A 110 -1.25 -8.44 4.03
N LEU A 111 -2.07 -7.96 3.09
CA LEU A 111 -2.71 -6.65 3.17
C LEU A 111 -3.91 -6.77 4.12
N SER A 112 -3.74 -6.33 5.36
CA SER A 112 -4.69 -6.54 6.45
C SER A 112 -5.47 -5.27 6.77
N PHE A 113 -6.69 -5.46 7.25
CA PHE A 113 -7.57 -4.39 7.73
C PHE A 113 -7.57 -4.26 9.25
N GLY A 114 -7.16 -5.29 10.00
CA GLY A 114 -7.34 -5.35 11.44
C GLY A 114 -7.46 -6.80 11.94
N TYR A 115 -8.30 -7.04 12.94
CA TYR A 115 -8.39 -8.32 13.63
C TYR A 115 -9.83 -8.73 13.94
N PHE A 116 -10.01 -9.99 14.37
CA PHE A 116 -11.25 -10.48 14.94
C PHE A 116 -11.06 -10.74 16.43
N ASP A 117 -12.02 -10.33 17.26
CA ASP A 117 -12.00 -10.65 18.69
C ASP A 117 -12.51 -12.07 18.97
N GLY A 118 -12.55 -12.46 20.25
CA GLY A 118 -12.99 -13.79 20.67
C GLY A 118 -14.45 -14.12 20.33
N ASN A 119 -15.28 -13.11 20.01
CA ASN A 119 -16.67 -13.28 19.57
C ASN A 119 -16.79 -13.25 18.04
N MET A 120 -15.66 -13.29 17.32
CA MET A 120 -15.59 -13.08 15.87
C MET A 120 -16.11 -11.72 15.40
N THR A 121 -16.11 -10.73 16.30
CA THR A 121 -16.40 -9.35 15.91
C THR A 121 -15.20 -8.78 15.20
N GLN A 122 -15.44 -8.11 14.07
CA GLN A 122 -14.39 -7.52 13.26
C GLN A 122 -14.02 -6.14 13.81
N HIS A 123 -12.73 -5.90 14.02
CA HIS A 123 -12.16 -4.61 14.43
C HIS A 123 -11.19 -4.13 13.36
N HIS A 124 -11.40 -2.92 12.84
CA HIS A 124 -10.48 -2.32 11.86
C HIS A 124 -9.36 -1.57 12.57
N ILE A 125 -8.15 -1.60 12.02
CA ILE A 125 -7.04 -0.78 12.51
C ILE A 125 -6.80 0.36 11.53
N ALA A 126 -6.92 1.60 12.02
CA ALA A 126 -6.64 2.82 11.27
C ALA A 126 -5.43 3.56 11.85
N SER A 127 -4.78 4.40 11.03
CA SER A 127 -3.60 5.20 11.41
C SER A 127 -3.95 6.42 12.27
N ARG A 128 -5.19 6.52 12.74
CA ARG A 128 -5.70 7.60 13.57
C ARG A 128 -7.02 7.17 14.18
N ALA A 129 -7.35 7.72 15.35
CA ALA A 129 -8.62 7.48 15.99
C ALA A 129 -9.79 7.86 15.06
N PRO A 130 -10.89 7.07 15.05
CA PRO A 130 -12.13 7.57 14.49
C PRO A 130 -12.57 8.79 15.31
N GLY A 131 -13.32 9.71 14.72
CA GLY A 131 -13.91 10.79 15.51
C GLY A 131 -15.37 11.02 15.16
N ASP A 132 -16.12 9.93 15.31
CA ASP A 132 -17.52 9.91 15.79
C ASP A 132 -18.66 9.52 14.83
N ASP A 133 -18.42 9.12 13.57
CA ASP A 133 -19.51 8.67 12.68
C ASP A 133 -19.18 7.39 11.88
N LEU A 134 -20.19 6.49 11.75
CA LEU A 134 -20.33 5.24 10.96
C LEU A 134 -19.18 4.20 11.00
N ASP A 135 -17.92 4.60 10.85
CA ASP A 135 -16.75 3.71 10.89
C ASP A 135 -16.44 3.21 12.32
N ALA A 136 -16.85 3.95 13.34
CA ALA A 136 -16.79 3.51 14.73
C ALA A 136 -17.90 2.50 15.05
N GLU A 137 -19.11 2.69 14.53
CA GLU A 137 -20.28 1.86 14.84
C GLU A 137 -20.36 0.57 13.99
N VAL A 138 -19.96 0.62 12.72
CA VAL A 138 -20.07 -0.53 11.79
C VAL A 138 -18.78 -1.36 11.72
N LEU A 139 -17.61 -0.71 11.79
CA LEU A 139 -16.31 -1.38 11.60
C LEU A 139 -15.48 -1.52 12.88
N GLN A 140 -15.97 -0.98 14.00
CA GLN A 140 -15.29 -0.98 15.30
C GLN A 140 -13.82 -0.57 15.16
N THR A 141 -13.61 0.57 14.52
CA THR A 141 -12.27 1.03 14.15
C THR A 141 -11.46 1.42 15.39
N VAL A 142 -10.31 0.77 15.57
CA VAL A 142 -9.28 1.11 16.55
C VAL A 142 -8.24 2.00 15.88
N GLY A 143 -8.13 3.24 16.35
CA GLY A 143 -7.03 4.11 15.97
C GLY A 143 -5.75 3.70 16.66
N ILE A 144 -4.73 3.35 15.88
CA ILE A 144 -3.38 3.11 16.36
C ILE A 144 -2.47 4.10 15.66
N ASP A 145 -1.97 5.06 16.44
CA ASP A 145 -0.93 6.03 16.10
C ASP A 145 0.37 5.72 16.84
N GLU A 146 1.39 6.57 16.68
CA GLU A 146 2.68 6.35 17.34
C GLU A 146 2.65 6.44 18.86
N ASN A 147 1.69 7.19 19.42
CA ASN A 147 1.57 7.41 20.86
C ASN A 147 0.80 6.27 21.53
N THR A 148 -0.19 5.73 20.82
CA THR A 148 -1.06 4.64 21.29
C THR A 148 -0.48 3.26 20.97
N LEU A 149 0.42 3.15 19.99
CA LEU A 149 1.03 1.86 19.60
C LEU A 149 1.56 1.05 20.78
N PRO A 150 2.32 1.59 21.75
CA PRO A 150 2.85 0.81 22.87
C PRO A 150 1.77 0.05 23.67
N ASP A 151 0.56 0.60 23.75
CA ASP A 151 -0.56 0.05 24.52
C ASP A 151 -1.46 -0.88 23.68
N ARG A 152 -1.15 -1.06 22.39
CA ARG A 152 -1.99 -1.78 21.40
C ARG A 152 -1.35 -3.05 20.84
N ALA A 153 -0.42 -3.63 21.59
CA ALA A 153 0.33 -4.81 21.16
C ALA A 153 -0.58 -6.03 20.88
N LEU A 154 -1.70 -6.17 21.61
CA LEU A 154 -2.63 -7.29 21.43
C LEU A 154 -3.42 -7.17 20.13
N GLU A 155 -3.88 -5.97 19.79
CA GLU A 155 -4.60 -5.66 18.56
C GLU A 155 -3.71 -5.85 17.33
N VAL A 156 -2.47 -5.35 17.39
CA VAL A 156 -1.47 -5.54 16.32
C VAL A 156 -1.11 -7.03 16.17
N LYS A 157 -1.03 -7.76 17.30
CA LYS A 157 -0.82 -9.22 17.29
C LYS A 157 -1.98 -9.98 16.67
N GLY A 158 -3.22 -9.64 17.04
CA GLY A 158 -4.42 -10.22 16.44
C GLY A 158 -4.46 -9.98 14.93
N ALA A 159 -4.12 -8.76 14.50
CA ALA A 159 -4.13 -8.41 13.09
C ALA A 159 -3.03 -9.10 12.26
N SER A 160 -1.97 -9.57 12.93
CA SER A 160 -0.85 -10.29 12.34
C SER A 160 -0.98 -11.81 12.38
N ALA A 161 -2.09 -12.33 12.93
CA ALA A 161 -2.28 -13.76 13.16
C ALA A 161 -2.15 -14.60 11.88
N LEU A 162 -2.71 -14.14 10.75
CA LEU A 162 -2.61 -14.84 9.47
C LEU A 162 -1.17 -14.86 8.93
N ALA A 163 -0.43 -13.75 9.04
CA ALA A 163 0.98 -13.71 8.66
C ALA A 163 1.81 -14.68 9.53
N ALA A 164 1.56 -14.71 10.83
CA ALA A 164 2.22 -15.66 11.73
C ALA A 164 1.91 -17.12 11.38
N TYR A 165 0.64 -17.43 11.09
CA TYR A 165 0.21 -18.76 10.65
C TYR A 165 0.92 -19.21 9.36
N VAL A 166 1.05 -18.31 8.38
CA VAL A 166 1.77 -18.60 7.14
C VAL A 166 3.26 -18.77 7.40
N ALA A 167 3.88 -17.89 8.19
CA ALA A 167 5.32 -17.91 8.45
C ALA A 167 5.78 -19.25 9.06
N VAL A 168 5.12 -19.69 10.13
CA VAL A 168 5.50 -20.92 10.84
C VAL A 168 5.29 -22.20 10.02
N ARG A 169 4.27 -22.24 9.15
CA ARG A 169 3.97 -23.42 8.32
C ARG A 169 4.77 -23.51 7.04
N THR A 170 5.18 -22.37 6.50
CA THR A 170 6.01 -22.30 5.29
C THR A 170 7.50 -22.24 5.60
N ARG A 171 7.89 -21.99 6.85
CA ARG A 171 9.28 -21.67 7.25
C ARG A 171 9.88 -20.54 6.41
N ALA A 172 9.03 -19.60 6.00
CA ALA A 172 9.42 -18.39 5.30
C ALA A 172 9.01 -17.18 6.13
N VAL A 173 9.59 -16.02 5.82
CA VAL A 173 9.12 -14.77 6.42
C VAL A 173 7.69 -14.51 5.93
N ALA A 174 6.86 -13.94 6.78
CA ALA A 174 5.60 -13.33 6.35
C ALA A 174 5.52 -11.91 6.88
N ALA A 175 4.63 -11.10 6.33
CA ALA A 175 4.38 -9.77 6.87
C ALA A 175 2.89 -9.44 6.88
N CYS A 176 2.47 -8.65 7.86
CA CYS A 176 1.15 -8.02 7.90
C CYS A 176 1.32 -6.53 7.63
N LEU A 177 0.79 -6.05 6.51
CA LEU A 177 0.73 -4.64 6.16
C LEU A 177 -0.65 -4.08 6.51
N LEU A 178 -0.71 -3.21 7.50
CA LEU A 178 -1.92 -2.55 7.95
C LEU A 178 -2.09 -1.18 7.28
N GLN A 179 -3.31 -0.67 7.29
CA GLN A 179 -3.61 0.73 6.97
C GLN A 179 -3.18 1.14 5.54
N VAL A 180 -3.32 0.27 4.53
CA VAL A 180 -2.92 0.59 3.13
C VAL A 180 -3.51 1.91 2.61
N TYR A 181 -4.74 2.27 3.01
CA TYR A 181 -5.40 3.54 2.65
C TYR A 181 -5.14 4.70 3.64
N SER A 182 -4.22 4.50 4.59
CA SER A 182 -3.77 5.47 5.60
C SER A 182 -4.88 6.28 6.28
N GLY A 183 -5.90 5.61 6.82
CA GLY A 183 -6.92 6.26 7.68
C GLY A 183 -8.01 7.02 6.91
N TYR A 184 -8.74 7.90 7.60
CA TYR A 184 -9.78 8.72 6.98
C TYR A 184 -9.20 9.98 6.33
N GLN A 185 -9.93 10.54 5.35
CA GLN A 185 -9.61 11.81 4.70
C GLN A 185 -10.82 12.75 4.70
N VAL A 186 -10.56 14.04 4.77
CA VAL A 186 -11.53 15.11 4.53
C VAL A 186 -11.01 15.89 3.34
N PHE A 187 -11.83 16.05 2.30
CA PHE A 187 -11.49 16.82 1.12
C PHE A 187 -11.86 18.28 1.37
N ARG A 188 -10.96 19.21 1.06
CA ARG A 188 -11.14 20.63 1.44
C ARG A 188 -12.22 21.34 0.61
N ASP A 189 -12.48 20.84 -0.59
CA ASP A 189 -13.54 21.33 -1.49
C ASP A 189 -14.92 20.71 -1.18
N ASP A 190 -15.00 19.81 -0.21
CA ASP A 190 -16.25 19.18 0.20
C ASP A 190 -16.90 19.93 1.38
N GLU A 191 -17.94 20.70 1.07
CA GLU A 191 -18.69 21.47 2.06
C GLU A 191 -19.33 20.61 3.18
N THR A 192 -19.56 19.32 2.94
CA THR A 192 -20.09 18.42 3.97
C THR A 192 -19.07 18.12 5.08
N GLY A 193 -17.77 18.35 4.82
CA GLY A 193 -16.69 18.05 5.77
C GLY A 193 -16.58 16.56 6.13
N MET A 194 -17.20 15.67 5.35
CA MET A 194 -17.29 14.26 5.70
C MET A 194 -15.92 13.58 5.78
N ARG A 195 -15.67 12.92 6.90
CA ARG A 195 -14.54 12.00 7.07
C ARG A 195 -14.83 10.72 6.29
N ARG A 196 -14.00 10.45 5.28
CA ARG A 196 -14.14 9.27 4.43
C ARG A 196 -13.02 8.29 4.71
N HIS A 197 -13.36 7.10 5.18
CA HIS A 197 -12.45 5.99 5.34
C HIS A 197 -12.83 4.88 4.36
N GLN A 198 -11.86 4.10 3.88
CA GLN A 198 -12.11 2.90 3.06
C GLN A 198 -13.07 3.14 1.88
N ASP A 199 -14.20 2.45 1.80
CA ASP A 199 -15.09 2.47 0.63
C ASP A 199 -15.64 3.88 0.32
N PRO A 200 -16.10 4.68 1.31
CA PRO A 200 -16.35 6.12 1.11
C PRO A 200 -15.19 6.89 0.47
N LEU A 201 -13.93 6.62 0.86
CA LEU A 201 -12.76 7.28 0.29
C LEU A 201 -12.56 6.89 -1.18
N LEU A 202 -12.65 5.60 -1.50
CA LEU A 202 -12.54 5.10 -2.88
C LEU A 202 -13.68 5.64 -3.75
N ALA A 203 -14.92 5.61 -3.24
CA ALA A 203 -16.08 6.11 -3.98
C ALA A 203 -15.94 7.60 -4.32
N TYR A 204 -15.52 8.42 -3.34
CA TYR A 204 -15.40 9.85 -3.54
C TYR A 204 -14.22 10.22 -4.45
N SER A 205 -13.06 9.58 -4.28
CA SER A 205 -11.92 9.79 -5.19
C SER A 205 -12.25 9.42 -6.63
N ARG A 206 -12.95 8.29 -6.86
CA ARG A 206 -13.46 7.91 -8.19
C ARG A 206 -14.46 8.91 -8.74
N GLN A 207 -15.38 9.41 -7.93
CA GLN A 207 -16.33 10.44 -8.36
C GLN A 207 -15.60 11.71 -8.82
N ARG A 208 -14.56 12.15 -8.09
CA ARG A 208 -13.74 13.30 -8.50
C ARG A 208 -13.02 13.03 -9.82
N PHE A 209 -12.42 11.85 -9.98
CA PHE A 209 -11.80 11.46 -11.24
C PHE A 209 -12.79 11.40 -12.42
N ILE A 210 -14.03 10.94 -12.20
CA ILE A 210 -15.06 10.95 -13.26
C ILE A 210 -15.40 12.37 -13.70
N ARG A 211 -15.40 13.33 -12.77
CA ARG A 211 -15.65 14.76 -13.06
C ARG A 211 -14.46 15.43 -13.73
N ASP A 212 -13.25 15.05 -13.35
CA ASP A 212 -12.00 15.54 -13.91
C ASP A 212 -11.06 14.36 -14.26
N PRO A 213 -11.28 13.71 -15.41
CA PRO A 213 -10.47 12.56 -15.81
C PRO A 213 -9.05 12.94 -16.21
N SER A 214 -8.73 14.23 -16.29
CA SER A 214 -7.37 14.70 -16.56
C SER A 214 -6.43 14.50 -15.37
N ARG A 215 -6.96 14.23 -14.16
CA ARG A 215 -6.20 14.08 -12.91
C ARG A 215 -6.30 12.68 -12.30
N PRO A 216 -5.69 11.65 -12.91
CA PRO A 216 -5.69 10.29 -12.38
C PRO A 216 -5.12 10.16 -10.96
N GLU A 217 -4.21 11.04 -10.55
CA GLU A 217 -3.64 11.06 -9.19
C GLU A 217 -4.67 11.23 -8.06
N LEU A 218 -5.90 11.65 -8.40
CA LEU A 218 -7.02 11.73 -7.48
C LEU A 218 -7.51 10.35 -6.99
N LEU A 219 -7.25 9.28 -7.74
CA LEU A 219 -7.69 7.92 -7.40
C LEU A 219 -6.88 7.38 -6.21
N ALA A 220 -7.56 7.08 -5.10
CA ALA A 220 -6.93 6.59 -3.87
C ALA A 220 -6.29 5.19 -4.02
N GLU A 221 -6.58 4.47 -5.09
CA GLU A 221 -5.95 3.20 -5.41
C GLU A 221 -4.48 3.34 -5.83
N LEU A 222 -4.10 4.45 -6.47
CA LEU A 222 -2.73 4.71 -6.88
C LEU A 222 -1.77 4.83 -5.68
N PRO A 223 -2.03 5.69 -4.66
CA PRO A 223 -1.22 5.71 -3.44
C PRO A 223 -1.34 4.40 -2.65
N ALA A 224 -2.47 3.68 -2.69
CA ALA A 224 -2.56 2.37 -2.04
C ALA A 224 -1.56 1.36 -2.64
N VAL A 225 -1.44 1.27 -3.96
CA VAL A 225 -0.44 0.38 -4.61
C VAL A 225 0.98 0.84 -4.29
N LYS A 226 1.25 2.15 -4.36
CA LYS A 226 2.57 2.68 -4.00
C LYS A 226 2.92 2.39 -2.53
N ALA A 227 1.94 2.46 -1.62
CA ALA A 227 2.13 2.08 -0.22
C ALA A 227 2.56 0.61 -0.09
N VAL A 228 1.91 -0.32 -0.79
CA VAL A 228 2.32 -1.73 -0.78
C VAL A 228 3.75 -1.90 -1.30
N VAL A 229 4.11 -1.28 -2.42
CA VAL A 229 5.47 -1.33 -3.00
C VAL A 229 6.51 -0.79 -2.01
N ARG A 230 6.23 0.33 -1.36
CA ARG A 230 7.10 0.89 -0.31
C ARG A 230 7.16 -0.01 0.94
N GLY A 231 6.09 -0.74 1.23
CA GLY A 231 6.08 -1.81 2.22
C GLY A 231 7.05 -2.95 1.86
N LEU A 232 7.07 -3.38 0.60
CA LEU A 232 8.03 -4.37 0.11
C LEU A 232 9.47 -3.88 0.24
N ASP A 233 9.75 -2.63 -0.14
CA ASP A 233 11.06 -2.00 0.06
C ASP A 233 11.48 -2.02 1.52
N THR A 234 10.55 -1.74 2.42
CA THR A 234 10.77 -1.76 3.87
C THR A 234 11.11 -3.18 4.36
N VAL A 235 10.44 -4.22 3.86
CA VAL A 235 10.81 -5.62 4.18
C VAL A 235 12.21 -5.96 3.66
N VAL A 236 12.54 -5.58 2.42
CA VAL A 236 13.89 -5.79 1.85
C VAL A 236 14.94 -5.13 2.72
N ALA A 237 14.76 -3.84 3.06
CA ALA A 237 15.70 -3.07 3.86
C ALA A 237 15.85 -3.66 5.27
N HIS A 238 14.75 -3.95 5.95
CA HIS A 238 14.75 -4.54 7.30
C HIS A 238 15.45 -5.91 7.32
N SER A 239 15.30 -6.71 6.27
CA SER A 239 15.96 -8.02 6.17
C SER A 239 17.47 -7.96 5.84
N GLY A 240 18.02 -6.76 5.58
CA GLY A 240 19.38 -6.58 5.08
C GLY A 240 19.56 -7.07 3.64
N GLY A 241 18.49 -6.99 2.83
CA GLY A 241 18.49 -7.45 1.43
C GLY A 241 18.38 -8.97 1.25
N ARG A 242 18.07 -9.72 2.32
CA ARG A 242 17.87 -11.18 2.24
C ARG A 242 16.59 -11.54 1.50
N VAL A 243 15.46 -10.94 1.91
CA VAL A 243 14.18 -11.12 1.24
C VAL A 243 14.18 -10.36 -0.08
N LYS A 244 13.79 -11.02 -1.17
CA LYS A 244 13.83 -10.46 -2.54
C LYS A 244 12.58 -10.78 -3.37
N ARG A 245 11.85 -11.84 -3.02
CA ARG A 245 10.66 -12.31 -3.74
C ARG A 245 9.46 -12.33 -2.80
N PHE A 246 8.31 -11.96 -3.33
CA PHE A 246 7.10 -11.79 -2.52
C PHE A 246 5.90 -12.56 -3.05
N GLY A 247 5.13 -13.12 -2.13
CA GLY A 247 3.73 -13.46 -2.35
C GLY A 247 2.84 -12.36 -1.78
N LEU A 248 1.77 -11.97 -2.46
CA LEU A 248 0.80 -10.99 -1.95
C LEU A 248 -0.58 -11.60 -1.73
N VAL A 249 -1.22 -11.25 -0.61
CA VAL A 249 -2.57 -11.71 -0.25
C VAL A 249 -3.40 -10.53 0.24
N GLY A 250 -4.65 -10.43 -0.21
CA GLY A 250 -5.55 -9.36 0.23
C GLY A 250 -7.00 -9.64 -0.13
N TYR A 251 -7.92 -9.09 0.66
CA TYR A 251 -9.37 -9.27 0.51
C TYR A 251 -10.08 -7.98 0.10
N SER A 252 -11.10 -8.07 -0.76
CA SER A 252 -11.91 -6.92 -1.22
C SER A 252 -11.04 -5.83 -1.86
N LYS A 253 -11.14 -4.58 -1.42
CA LYS A 253 -10.28 -3.46 -1.85
C LYS A 253 -8.78 -3.70 -1.63
N TYR A 254 -8.40 -4.52 -0.65
CA TYR A 254 -7.01 -4.95 -0.49
C TYR A 254 -6.62 -6.03 -1.50
N GLY A 255 -7.58 -6.84 -1.94
CA GLY A 255 -7.39 -7.76 -3.07
C GLY A 255 -7.16 -7.00 -4.39
N ALA A 256 -7.88 -5.90 -4.61
CA ALA A 256 -7.64 -5.03 -5.76
C ALA A 256 -6.22 -4.43 -5.71
N ALA A 257 -5.78 -3.95 -4.54
CA ALA A 257 -4.39 -3.49 -4.33
C ALA A 257 -3.37 -4.62 -4.54
N THR A 258 -3.66 -5.85 -4.11
CA THR A 258 -2.84 -7.04 -4.35
C THR A 258 -2.62 -7.27 -5.84
N PHE A 259 -3.71 -7.26 -6.62
CA PHE A 259 -3.66 -7.46 -8.07
C PHE A 259 -2.87 -6.35 -8.77
N ALA A 260 -3.19 -5.09 -8.49
CA ALA A 260 -2.52 -3.95 -9.11
C ALA A 260 -1.03 -3.85 -8.73
N THR A 261 -0.68 -4.20 -7.48
CA THR A 261 0.73 -4.26 -7.05
C THR A 261 1.49 -5.36 -7.77
N ALA A 262 0.90 -6.55 -7.92
CA ALA A 262 1.55 -7.67 -8.60
C ALA A 262 1.88 -7.34 -10.05
N ALA A 263 1.00 -6.59 -10.73
CA ALA A 263 1.25 -6.14 -12.09
C ALA A 263 2.25 -4.97 -12.17
N ALA A 264 2.45 -4.22 -11.07
CA ALA A 264 3.32 -3.05 -11.03
C ALA A 264 4.74 -3.33 -10.51
N ASP A 265 4.93 -4.39 -9.73
CA ASP A 265 6.20 -4.71 -9.07
C ASP A 265 6.67 -6.14 -9.39
N PRO A 266 7.78 -6.32 -10.14
CA PRO A 266 8.26 -7.62 -10.58
C PRO A 266 8.83 -8.50 -9.46
N ARG A 267 8.96 -7.98 -8.24
CA ARG A 267 9.35 -8.78 -7.06
C ARG A 267 8.21 -9.65 -6.57
N VAL A 268 6.96 -9.33 -6.94
CA VAL A 268 5.78 -10.15 -6.62
C VAL A 268 5.74 -11.36 -7.57
N ARG A 269 5.94 -12.55 -7.02
CA ARG A 269 6.01 -13.83 -7.75
C ARG A 269 4.81 -14.74 -7.53
N ALA A 270 3.97 -14.41 -6.56
CA ALA A 270 2.68 -15.05 -6.35
C ALA A 270 1.65 -14.03 -5.86
N LEU A 271 0.40 -14.19 -6.26
CA LEU A 271 -0.71 -13.41 -5.71
C LEU A 271 -1.91 -14.31 -5.38
N ALA A 272 -2.62 -13.98 -4.31
CA ALA A 272 -3.88 -14.61 -3.91
C ALA A 272 -4.90 -13.52 -3.52
N PRO A 273 -5.46 -12.79 -4.51
CA PRO A 273 -6.48 -11.78 -4.25
C PRO A 273 -7.85 -12.44 -4.05
N SER A 274 -8.64 -11.96 -3.08
CA SER A 274 -9.94 -12.51 -2.73
C SER A 274 -11.05 -11.46 -2.80
N SER A 275 -12.24 -11.85 -3.26
CA SER A 275 -13.43 -10.98 -3.38
C SER A 275 -13.18 -9.65 -4.11
N ILE A 276 -12.50 -9.71 -5.26
CA ILE A 276 -12.15 -8.54 -6.05
C ILE A 276 -13.14 -8.30 -7.20
N GLY A 277 -13.39 -7.03 -7.53
CA GLY A 277 -14.01 -6.64 -8.79
C GLY A 277 -12.93 -6.22 -9.79
N LEU A 278 -12.68 -7.03 -10.83
CA LEU A 278 -11.72 -6.73 -11.90
C LEU A 278 -12.28 -5.80 -12.99
N GLY A 279 -13.42 -5.13 -12.72
CA GLY A 279 -14.21 -4.39 -13.71
C GLY A 279 -15.17 -5.31 -14.47
N SER A 280 -16.23 -4.71 -15.02
CA SER A 280 -17.19 -5.42 -15.87
C SER A 280 -16.49 -6.05 -17.08
N PRO A 281 -16.96 -7.22 -17.57
CA PRO A 281 -16.47 -7.75 -18.84
C PRO A 281 -16.59 -6.66 -19.91
N PRO A 282 -15.63 -6.59 -20.84
CA PRO A 282 -15.71 -5.63 -21.90
C PRO A 282 -17.00 -5.87 -22.71
N PRO A 283 -17.52 -4.86 -23.42
CA PRO A 283 -18.77 -4.99 -24.16
C PRO A 283 -18.73 -6.23 -25.08
N PRO A 284 -19.88 -6.86 -25.36
CA PRO A 284 -19.94 -8.07 -26.17
C PRO A 284 -19.13 -7.91 -27.46
N GLY A 285 -18.10 -8.73 -27.65
CA GLY A 285 -17.21 -8.70 -28.82
C GLY A 285 -15.76 -8.29 -28.54
N ALA A 286 -15.43 -7.82 -27.34
CA ALA A 286 -14.04 -7.61 -26.93
C ALA A 286 -13.50 -8.84 -26.16
N ASP A 287 -12.28 -9.26 -26.50
CA ASP A 287 -11.65 -10.44 -25.90
C ASP A 287 -11.20 -10.16 -24.45
N ALA A 288 -12.10 -10.44 -23.52
CA ALA A 288 -11.86 -10.36 -22.08
C ALA A 288 -10.67 -11.24 -21.64
N GLY A 289 -10.42 -12.35 -22.36
CA GLY A 289 -9.31 -13.26 -22.11
C GLY A 289 -7.97 -12.63 -22.45
N ALA A 290 -7.87 -11.90 -23.56
CA ALA A 290 -6.65 -11.23 -23.97
C ALA A 290 -6.19 -10.12 -23.01
N ALA A 291 -7.12 -9.33 -22.46
CA ALA A 291 -6.77 -8.27 -21.50
C ALA A 291 -6.30 -8.85 -20.15
N LEU A 292 -6.95 -9.92 -19.68
CA LEU A 292 -6.55 -10.64 -18.47
C LEU A 292 -5.22 -11.36 -18.68
N LEU A 293 -5.01 -12.02 -19.83
CA LEU A 293 -3.76 -12.71 -20.17
C LEU A 293 -2.60 -11.76 -20.46
N GLN A 294 -2.83 -10.57 -21.00
CA GLN A 294 -1.76 -9.54 -21.11
C GLN A 294 -1.34 -9.03 -19.75
N THR A 295 -2.27 -8.92 -18.81
CA THR A 295 -1.99 -8.49 -17.43
C THR A 295 -1.31 -9.60 -16.63
N LEU A 296 -1.77 -10.85 -16.77
CA LEU A 296 -1.21 -12.03 -16.09
C LEU A 296 0.08 -12.55 -16.75
N GLY A 297 0.26 -12.35 -18.05
CA GLY A 297 1.44 -12.80 -18.82
C GLY A 297 2.73 -12.05 -18.48
N ARG A 298 2.66 -11.01 -17.64
CA ARG A 298 3.82 -10.33 -17.04
C ARG A 298 4.22 -10.94 -15.69
N VAL A 299 3.39 -11.79 -15.10
CA VAL A 299 3.77 -12.64 -13.97
C VAL A 299 4.48 -13.85 -14.58
N SER A 300 5.81 -13.86 -14.53
CA SER A 300 6.61 -14.98 -15.05
C SER A 300 6.05 -16.31 -14.56
N PRO A 301 5.82 -17.30 -15.44
CA PRO A 301 5.60 -18.67 -14.98
C PRO A 301 6.83 -19.09 -14.16
N ALA A 302 6.54 -19.82 -13.07
CA ALA A 302 7.46 -20.21 -12.00
C ALA A 302 8.79 -20.81 -12.49
#